data_AF-A0A0Q8UZB4-F1
#
_entry.id   AF-A0A0Q8UZB4-F1
#
_cell.length_a   1.000
_cell.length_b   1.000
_cell.length_c   1.000
_cell.angle_alpha   90.00
_cell.angle_beta   90.00
_cell.angle_gamma   90.00
#
_symmetry.space_group_name_H-M   'P 1'
#
loop_
_entity.id
_entity.type
_entity.pdbx_description
1 polymer ?
#
loop_
_entity_poly.entity_id
_entity_poly.type
_entity_poly.pdbx_seq_one_letter_code
_entity_poly.pdbx_strand_id
1 'polypeptide(L)'
;MIDWIAFLVVFAASIVGACVVVGLYAFGTRLLAVAGRALFVEPVEFTDAITVISPEEAARALKKAAKARKKNPLSDAQKRWALTGAYACFVGCGLAVLYGLYLIIPFFHQ
;
A
#
# COMPACT_ATOMS: atom_id res chain seq x y z
N MET A 1 -23.93 32.13 -13.65
CA MET A 1 -22.69 32.15 -14.44
C MET A 1 -21.86 30.94 -14.04
N ILE A 2 -21.18 30.27 -14.97
CA ILE A 2 -20.37 29.09 -14.65
C ILE A 2 -19.14 29.54 -13.86
N ASP A 3 -18.91 28.93 -12.69
CA ASP A 3 -17.71 29.17 -11.90
C ASP A 3 -16.57 28.28 -12.40
N TRP A 4 -15.76 28.81 -13.31
CA TRP A 4 -14.59 28.12 -13.87
C TRP A 4 -13.50 27.81 -12.83
N ILE A 5 -13.43 28.60 -11.75
CA ILE A 5 -12.43 28.41 -10.69
C ILE A 5 -12.78 27.18 -9.87
N ALA A 6 -14.07 26.96 -9.58
CA ALA A 6 -14.53 25.77 -8.86
C ALA A 6 -14.08 24.47 -9.55
N PHE A 7 -14.12 24.39 -10.88
CA PHE A 7 -13.64 23.22 -11.62
C PHE A 7 -12.13 23.00 -11.44
N LEU A 8 -11.33 24.07 -11.49
CA LEU A 8 -9.89 23.98 -11.30
C LEU A 8 -9.54 23.52 -9.88
N VAL A 9 -10.29 23.98 -8.88
CA VAL A 9 -10.12 23.56 -7.48
C VAL A 9 -10.40 22.07 -7.32
N VAL A 10 -11.51 21.57 -7.87
CA VAL A 10 -11.84 20.13 -7.81
C VAL A 10 -10.79 19.30 -8.53
N PHE A 11 -10.33 19.75 -9.70
CA PHE A 11 -9.26 19.08 -10.44
C PHE A 11 -7.98 18.97 -9.59
N ALA A 12 -7.50 20.09 -9.03
CA ALA A 12 -6.31 20.10 -8.19
C ALA A 12 -6.48 19.25 -6.93
N ALA A 13 -7.63 19.37 -6.25
CA ALA A 13 -7.94 18.59 -5.05
C ALA A 13 -7.97 17.08 -5.35
N SER A 14 -8.53 16.66 -6.48
CA SER A 14 -8.59 15.26 -6.89
C SER A 14 -7.21 14.69 -7.18
N ILE A 15 -6.34 15.44 -7.87
CA ILE A 15 -4.96 15.04 -8.13
C ILE A 15 -4.18 14.91 -6.82
N VAL A 16 -4.26 15.92 -5.96
CA VAL A 16 -3.57 15.91 -4.66
C VAL A 16 -4.04 14.74 -3.81
N GLY A 17 -5.35 14.53 -3.71
CA GLY A 17 -5.93 13.41 -2.97
C GLY A 17 -5.44 12.06 -3.50
N ALA A 18 -5.46 11.87 -4.82
CA ALA A 18 -4.95 10.65 -5.46
C ALA A 18 -3.46 10.44 -5.16
N CYS A 19 -2.63 11.46 -5.34
CA CYS A 19 -1.19 11.39 -5.05
C CYS A 19 -0.91 11.06 -3.58
N VAL A 20 -1.65 11.64 -2.64
CA VAL A 20 -1.49 11.37 -1.20
C VAL A 20 -1.83 9.91 -0.89
N VAL A 21 -2.99 9.42 -1.33
CA VAL A 21 -3.45 8.05 -1.03
C VAL A 21 -2.51 7.02 -1.66
N VAL A 22 -2.21 7.17 -2.95
CA VAL A 22 -1.30 6.26 -3.68
C VAL A 22 0.11 6.34 -3.10
N GLY A 23 0.59 7.54 -2.78
CA GLY A 23 1.91 7.77 -2.18
C GLY A 23 2.05 7.10 -0.82
N LEU A 24 1.08 7.28 0.08
CA LEU A 24 1.08 6.64 1.39
C LEU A 24 1.07 5.11 1.26
N TYR A 25 0.25 4.56 0.38
CA TYR A 25 0.17 3.12 0.18
C TYR A 25 1.47 2.54 -0.42
N ALA A 26 1.98 3.15 -1.50
CA ALA A 26 3.22 2.72 -2.14
C ALA A 26 4.43 2.84 -1.20
N PHE A 27 4.52 3.93 -0.44
CA PHE A 27 5.57 4.12 0.54
C PHE A 27 5.45 3.16 1.72
N GLY A 28 4.23 2.89 2.21
CA GLY A 28 3.97 1.91 3.27
C GLY A 28 4.40 0.49 2.87
N THR A 29 4.04 0.04 1.66
CA THR A 29 4.48 -1.27 1.13
C THR A 29 6.00 -1.35 0.96
N ARG A 30 6.64 -0.26 0.54
CA ARG A 30 8.11 -0.16 0.45
C ARG A 30 8.77 -0.30 1.82
N LEU A 31 8.30 0.45 2.82
CA LEU A 31 8.82 0.37 4.19
C LEU A 31 8.63 -1.02 4.79
N LEU A 32 7.48 -1.65 4.53
CA LEU A 32 7.19 -3.00 4.99
C LEU A 32 8.13 -4.04 4.36
N ALA A 33 8.44 -3.89 3.07
CA ALA A 33 9.42 -4.72 2.39
C ALA A 33 10.83 -4.55 2.97
N VAL A 34 11.24 -3.30 3.24
CA VAL A 34 12.54 -2.97 3.86
C VAL A 34 12.64 -3.50 5.30
N ALA A 35 11.53 -3.52 6.05
CA ALA A 35 11.45 -4.15 7.37
C ALA A 35 11.57 -5.69 7.32
N GLY A 36 11.62 -6.31 6.13
CA GLY A 36 11.71 -7.76 5.94
C GLY A 36 10.36 -8.47 6.11
N ARG A 37 9.24 -7.75 5.91
CA ARG A 37 7.87 -8.24 6.00
C ARG A 37 7.09 -7.99 4.70
N ALA A 38 7.80 -8.02 3.57
CA ALA A 38 7.21 -7.81 2.25
C ALA A 38 5.91 -8.63 2.10
N LEU A 39 4.91 -8.02 1.47
CA LEU A 39 3.64 -8.67 1.15
C LEU A 39 3.91 -9.75 0.10
N PHE A 40 4.22 -10.95 0.58
CA PHE A 40 4.43 -12.13 -0.24
C PHE A 40 3.24 -13.06 0.00
N VAL A 41 2.46 -13.29 -1.05
CA VAL A 41 1.41 -14.32 -1.04
C VAL A 41 2.11 -15.63 -1.35
N GLU A 42 1.98 -16.61 -0.46
CA GLU A 42 2.44 -17.96 -0.78
C GLU A 42 1.68 -18.44 -2.02
N PRO A 43 2.35 -18.94 -3.06
CA PRO A 43 1.66 -19.39 -4.27
C PRO A 43 0.76 -20.57 -3.93
N VAL A 44 -0.51 -20.29 -3.68
CA VAL A 44 -1.56 -21.31 -3.55
C VAL A 44 -2.03 -21.61 -4.96
N GLU A 45 -2.12 -22.89 -5.32
CA GLU A 45 -2.77 -23.28 -6.57
C GLU A 45 -4.25 -22.88 -6.49
N PHE A 46 -4.61 -21.84 -7.25
CA PHE A 46 -6.00 -21.50 -7.49
C PHE A 46 -6.57 -22.51 -8.49
N THR A 47 -7.60 -23.24 -8.08
CA THR A 47 -8.23 -24.36 -8.78
C THR A 47 -8.79 -24.05 -10.18
N ASP A 48 -8.76 -22.80 -10.65
CA ASP A 48 -9.41 -22.34 -11.90
C ASP A 48 -8.53 -21.40 -12.79
N ALA A 49 -7.21 -21.43 -12.61
CA ALA A 49 -6.13 -20.95 -13.50
C ALA A 49 -6.33 -19.70 -14.42
N ILE A 50 -5.63 -18.60 -14.10
CA ILE A 50 -5.18 -17.59 -15.09
C ILE A 50 -3.63 -17.51 -15.18
N THR A 51 -2.87 -17.95 -14.17
CA THR A 51 -1.41 -18.15 -14.27
C THR A 51 -0.95 -19.35 -13.45
N VAL A 52 -0.70 -20.49 -14.12
CA VAL A 52 -0.07 -21.67 -13.51
C VAL A 52 1.43 -21.38 -13.37
N ILE A 53 1.84 -20.97 -12.18
CA ILE A 53 3.27 -20.93 -11.79
C ILE A 53 3.65 -22.38 -11.47
N SER A 54 4.71 -22.91 -12.09
CA SER A 54 5.20 -24.25 -11.75
C SER A 54 5.52 -24.32 -10.25
N PRO A 55 5.24 -25.45 -9.56
CA PRO A 55 5.57 -25.60 -8.14
C PRO A 55 7.05 -25.32 -7.83
N GLU A 56 7.94 -25.54 -8.81
CA GLU A 56 9.36 -25.21 -8.71
C GLU A 56 9.62 -23.69 -8.69
N GLU A 57 8.90 -22.93 -9.52
CA GLU A 57 9.01 -21.47 -9.59
C GLU A 57 8.47 -20.82 -8.31
N ALA A 58 7.37 -21.35 -7.79
CA ALA A 58 6.81 -20.98 -6.50
C ALA A 58 7.82 -21.20 -5.36
N ALA A 59 8.42 -22.39 -5.30
CA ALA A 59 9.45 -22.72 -4.32
C ALA A 59 10.70 -21.83 -4.47
N ARG A 60 11.08 -21.47 -5.71
CA ARG A 60 12.22 -20.57 -5.98
C ARG A 60 11.93 -19.14 -5.53
N ALA A 61 10.73 -18.64 -5.73
CA ALA A 61 10.28 -17.32 -5.27
C ALA A 61 10.30 -17.25 -3.73
N LEU A 62 9.77 -18.26 -3.04
CA LEU A 62 9.82 -18.43 -1.59
C LEU A 62 11.27 -18.42 -1.06
N LYS A 63 12.16 -19.22 -1.66
CA LYS A 63 13.58 -19.28 -1.26
C LYS A 63 14.29 -17.94 -1.47
N LYS A 64 13.98 -17.21 -2.55
CA LYS A 64 14.52 -15.86 -2.78
C LYS A 64 14.02 -14.86 -1.73
N ALA A 65 12.73 -14.88 -1.40
CA ALA A 65 12.14 -14.04 -0.36
C ALA A 65 12.75 -14.32 1.03
N ALA A 66 12.87 -15.60 1.41
CA ALA A 66 13.51 -16.02 2.66
C ALA A 66 14.99 -15.60 2.72
N LYS A 67 15.74 -15.74 1.63
CA LYS A 67 17.13 -15.27 1.54
C LYS A 67 17.24 -13.75 1.66
N ALA A 68 16.36 -13.01 1.00
CA ALA A 68 16.32 -11.55 1.09
C ALA A 68 16.04 -11.09 2.54
N ARG A 69 15.12 -11.76 3.24
CA ARG A 69 14.83 -11.50 4.65
C ARG A 69 16.03 -11.80 5.56
N LYS A 70 16.74 -12.91 5.33
CA LYS A 70 17.95 -13.29 6.09
C LYS A 70 19.11 -12.33 5.86
N LYS A 71 19.28 -11.83 4.63
CA LYS A 71 20.36 -10.91 4.23
C LYS A 71 20.04 -9.43 4.48
N ASN A 72 18.99 -9.11 5.25
CA ASN A 72 18.61 -7.73 5.49
C ASN A 72 19.73 -6.97 6.23
N PRO A 73 20.33 -5.92 5.63
CA PRO A 73 21.47 -5.20 6.21
C PRO A 73 21.09 -4.28 7.37
N LEU A 74 19.79 -4.07 7.64
CA LEU A 74 19.33 -3.19 8.70
C LEU A 74 19.48 -3.81 10.09
N SER A 75 19.78 -2.98 11.08
CA SER A 75 19.70 -3.36 12.49
C SER A 75 18.25 -3.62 12.90
N ASP A 76 18.06 -4.33 14.02
CA ASP A 76 16.71 -4.66 14.49
C ASP A 76 15.92 -3.41 14.91
N ALA A 77 16.61 -2.38 15.40
CA ALA A 77 15.98 -1.09 15.68
C ALA A 77 15.50 -0.41 14.39
N GLN A 78 16.33 -0.38 13.33
CA GLN A 78 15.94 0.20 12.05
C GLN A 78 14.76 -0.53 11.40
N LYS A 79 14.73 -1.87 11.51
CA LYS A 79 13.58 -2.67 11.03
C LYS A 79 12.29 -2.31 11.77
N ARG A 80 12.35 -2.10 13.09
CA ARG A 80 11.19 -1.66 13.89
C ARG A 80 10.71 -0.27 13.46
N TRP A 81 11.61 0.69 13.26
CA TRP A 81 11.25 2.01 12.77
C TRP A 81 10.60 1.96 11.38
N ALA A 82 11.15 1.16 10.46
CA ALA A 82 10.55 0.94 9.15
C ALA A 82 9.15 0.30 9.26
N LEU A 83 8.96 -0.65 10.17
CA LEU A 83 7.66 -1.29 10.41
C LEU A 83 6.63 -0.28 10.96
N THR A 84 6.99 0.48 11.99
CA THR A 84 6.13 1.51 12.57
C THR A 84 5.78 2.58 11.54
N GLY A 85 6.75 3.00 10.73
CA GLY A 85 6.51 3.91 9.62
C GLY A 85 5.54 3.34 8.58
N ALA A 86 5.67 2.07 8.22
CA ALA A 86 4.75 1.40 7.31
C ALA A 86 3.31 1.41 7.85
N TYR A 87 3.13 1.07 9.14
CA TYR A 87 1.82 1.11 9.78
C TYR A 87 1.24 2.53 9.86
N ALA A 88 2.07 3.53 10.16
CA ALA A 88 1.63 4.92 10.12
C ALA A 88 1.13 5.33 8.73
N CYS A 89 1.80 4.89 7.66
CA CYS A 89 1.35 5.14 6.29
C CYS A 89 0.01 4.46 5.96
N PHE A 90 -0.17 3.20 6.37
CA PHE A 90 -1.44 2.50 6.14
C PHE A 90 -2.59 3.09 6.95
N VAL A 91 -2.36 3.48 8.20
CA VAL A 91 -3.35 4.19 9.02
C VAL A 91 -3.68 5.54 8.38
N GLY A 92 -2.69 6.32 7.97
CA GLY A 92 -2.90 7.59 7.27
C GLY A 92 -3.71 7.43 5.99
N CYS A 93 -3.43 6.38 5.20
CA CYS A 93 -4.19 6.04 3.99
C CYS A 93 -5.65 5.68 4.34
N GLY A 94 -5.86 4.84 5.36
CA GLY A 94 -7.20 4.48 5.83
C GLY A 94 -7.98 5.69 6.31
N LEU A 95 -7.37 6.57 7.10
CA LEU A 95 -7.97 7.83 7.56
C LEU A 95 -8.34 8.75 6.39
N ALA A 96 -7.47 8.88 5.38
CA ALA A 96 -7.76 9.68 4.19
C ALA A 96 -8.98 9.15 3.42
N VAL A 97 -9.10 7.82 3.26
CA VAL A 97 -10.26 7.20 2.61
C VAL A 97 -11.52 7.37 3.44
N LEU A 98 -11.46 7.12 4.75
CA LEU A 98 -12.60 7.30 5.66
C LEU A 98 -13.08 8.75 5.67
N TYR A 99 -12.16 9.72 5.65
CA TYR A 99 -12.50 11.13 5.54
C TYR A 99 -13.14 11.46 4.18
N GLY A 100 -12.64 10.88 3.08
CA GLY A 100 -13.28 11.00 1.77
C GLY A 100 -14.71 10.44 1.77
N LEU A 101 -14.93 9.27 2.36
CA LEU A 101 -16.27 8.68 2.51
C LEU A 101 -17.18 9.54 3.38
N TYR A 102 -16.65 10.09 4.47
CA TYR A 102 -17.37 11.04 5.33
C TYR A 102 -17.85 12.26 4.54
N LEU A 103 -17.02 12.83 3.66
CA LEU A 103 -17.40 14.00 2.85
C LEU A 103 -18.35 13.67 1.68
N ILE A 104 -18.32 12.45 1.16
CA ILE A 104 -19.16 12.05 0.02
C ILE A 104 -20.56 11.62 0.48
N ILE A 105 -20.66 10.97 1.64
CA ILE A 105 -21.92 10.39 2.14
C ILE A 105 -22.65 11.45 2.98
N PRO A 106 -23.73 12.06 2.47
CA PRO A 106 -24.38 13.20 3.12
C PRO A 106 -24.86 12.87 4.53
N PHE A 107 -25.30 11.62 4.76
CA PHE A 107 -25.77 11.13 6.05
C PHE A 107 -24.80 11.38 7.22
N PHE A 108 -23.49 11.40 6.98
CA PHE A 108 -22.51 11.57 8.06
C PHE A 108 -22.22 13.02 8.45
N HIS A 109 -22.61 14.00 7.64
CA HIS A 109 -22.23 15.41 7.85
C HIS A 109 -23.38 16.41 7.62
N GLN A 110 -24.62 15.95 7.81
CA GLN A 110 -25.82 16.79 7.81
C GLN A 110 -25.86 17.72 9.04
#